data_AF-A0A2A9L8H6-F1
#
_entry.id   AF-A0A2A9L8H6-F1
#
_cell.length_a   1.000
_cell.length_b   1.000
_cell.length_c   1.000
_cell.angle_alpha   90.00
_cell.angle_beta   90.00
_cell.angle_gamma   90.00
#
_symmetry.space_group_name_H-M   'P 1'
#
loop_
_entity.id
_entity.type
_entity.pdbx_description
1 polymer ?
#
loop_
_entity_poly.entity_id
_entity_poly.type
_entity_poly.pdbx_seq_one_letter_code
_entity_poly.pdbx_strand_id
1 'polypeptide(L)'
;MSDSNPLPLRVLFCCGVSQNFFDLPREKIGEVWQAYGAMLAAVEAMPGVRVLGVMDDDRLVVGQADGAPWTFYIMADVADFDTTVAVCNLYRTTPVGEYNLWRYGKIEARVGRALTVPPAAKPAA
;
A
#
# COMPACT_ATOMS: atom_id res chain seq x y z
N MET A 1 -24.60 14.12 3.23
CA MET A 1 -24.97 12.74 2.81
C MET A 1 -23.72 11.91 2.99
N SER A 2 -23.66 11.06 4.01
CA SER A 2 -22.45 10.36 4.44
C SER A 2 -22.47 8.93 3.91
N ASP A 3 -22.05 8.75 2.66
CA ASP A 3 -21.93 7.45 2.00
C ASP A 3 -20.66 6.71 2.44
N SER A 4 -20.61 6.27 3.69
CA SER A 4 -19.50 5.42 4.14
C SER A 4 -19.99 4.12 4.74
N ASN A 5 -20.74 3.35 3.94
CA ASN A 5 -20.67 1.91 4.11
C ASN A 5 -19.23 1.48 3.73
N PRO A 6 -18.40 1.03 4.68
CA PRO A 6 -17.03 0.66 4.36
C PRO A 6 -17.05 -0.51 3.36
N LEU A 7 -16.16 -0.49 2.39
CA LEU A 7 -15.91 -1.67 1.55
C LEU A 7 -15.52 -2.86 2.46
N PRO A 8 -15.81 -4.11 2.07
CA PRO A 8 -15.87 -5.22 3.01
C PRO A 8 -14.53 -5.64 3.60
N LEU A 9 -13.41 -5.34 2.92
CA LEU A 9 -12.07 -5.65 3.41
C LEU A 9 -11.37 -4.39 3.93
N ARG A 10 -10.76 -4.47 5.11
CA ARG A 10 -9.72 -3.52 5.50
C ARG A 10 -8.37 -4.12 5.18
N VAL A 11 -7.60 -3.43 4.33
CA VAL A 11 -6.31 -3.92 3.85
C VAL A 11 -5.21 -2.94 4.23
N LEU A 12 -4.13 -3.46 4.81
CA LEU A 12 -2.87 -2.77 4.97
C LEU A 12 -1.91 -3.30 3.90
N PHE A 13 -1.61 -2.49 2.90
CA PHE A 13 -0.55 -2.78 1.93
C PHE A 13 0.79 -2.34 2.51
N CYS A 14 1.64 -3.32 2.75
CA CYS A 14 2.97 -3.18 3.29
C CYS A 14 3.99 -3.10 2.15
N CYS A 15 4.65 -1.95 1.99
CA CYS A 15 5.47 -1.67 0.82
C CYS A 15 6.94 -1.49 1.22
N GLY A 16 7.81 -2.29 0.60
CA GLY A 16 9.25 -2.26 0.83
C GLY A 16 10.01 -1.79 -0.40
N VAL A 17 10.90 -0.82 -0.24
CA VAL A 17 11.89 -0.47 -1.26
C VAL A 17 13.03 -1.51 -1.23
N SER A 18 13.48 -1.95 -2.40
CA SER A 18 14.51 -2.98 -2.53
C SER A 18 15.92 -2.38 -2.64
N GLN A 19 16.97 -3.19 -2.42
CA GLN A 19 18.36 -2.74 -2.59
C GLN A 19 18.65 -2.18 -3.98
N ASN A 20 17.99 -2.69 -5.02
CA ASN A 20 18.21 -2.22 -6.39
C ASN A 20 17.87 -0.74 -6.59
N PHE A 21 17.01 -0.17 -5.75
CA PHE A 21 16.75 1.28 -5.75
C PHE A 21 17.92 2.05 -5.14
N PHE A 22 18.45 1.59 -4.01
CA PHE A 22 19.56 2.25 -3.32
C PHE A 22 20.88 2.13 -4.07
N ASP A 23 21.03 1.10 -4.90
CA ASP A 23 22.18 0.91 -5.79
C ASP A 23 22.12 1.79 -7.06
N LEU A 24 21.02 2.51 -7.30
CA LEU A 24 20.90 3.35 -8.50
C LEU A 24 21.86 4.54 -8.46
N PRO A 25 22.40 4.93 -9.64
CA PRO A 25 22.95 6.26 -9.82
C PRO A 25 21.91 7.33 -9.46
N ARG A 26 22.37 8.44 -8.86
CA ARG A 26 21.48 9.49 -8.32
C ARG A 26 20.54 10.06 -9.39
N GLU A 27 21.00 10.15 -10.63
CA GLU A 27 20.23 10.63 -11.78
C GLU A 27 19.07 9.70 -12.17
N LYS A 28 19.08 8.42 -11.76
CA LYS A 28 18.04 7.43 -12.04
C LYS A 28 17.00 7.30 -10.93
N ILE A 29 17.27 7.82 -9.74
CA ILE A 29 16.34 7.81 -8.60
C ILE A 29 14.99 8.45 -8.95
N GLY A 30 15.01 9.54 -9.73
CA GLY A 30 13.80 10.26 -10.13
C GLY A 30 12.81 9.40 -10.93
N GLU A 31 13.29 8.51 -11.80
CA GLU A 31 12.44 7.63 -12.61
C GLU A 31 11.63 6.66 -11.73
N VAL A 32 12.25 6.11 -10.68
CA VAL A 32 11.56 5.22 -9.73
C VAL A 32 10.55 5.98 -8.88
N TRP A 33 10.88 7.20 -8.44
CA TRP A 33 9.93 8.04 -7.68
C TRP A 33 8.68 8.38 -8.50
N GLN A 34 8.83 8.68 -9.80
CA GLN A 34 7.68 8.92 -10.67
C GLN A 34 6.79 7.67 -10.80
N ALA A 35 7.39 6.48 -10.86
CA ALA A 35 6.63 5.23 -10.88
C ALA A 35 5.89 4.96 -9.56
N TYR A 36 6.50 5.23 -8.40
CA TYR A 36 5.78 5.19 -7.13
C TYR A 36 4.61 6.17 -7.09
N GLY A 37 4.81 7.41 -7.58
CA GLY A 37 3.75 8.40 -7.70
C GLY A 37 2.60 7.94 -8.61
N ALA A 38 2.91 7.37 -9.78
CA ALA A 38 1.93 6.81 -10.70
C ALA A 38 1.17 5.61 -10.09
N MET A 39 1.87 4.74 -9.36
CA MET A 39 1.27 3.62 -8.65
C MET A 39 0.30 4.12 -7.57
N LEU A 40 0.69 5.08 -6.74
CA LEU A 40 -0.17 5.64 -5.69
C LEU A 40 -1.42 6.30 -6.29
N ALA A 41 -1.26 7.09 -7.34
CA ALA A 41 -2.38 7.70 -8.06
C ALA A 41 -3.34 6.64 -8.65
N ALA A 42 -2.80 5.53 -9.18
CA ALA A 42 -3.59 4.42 -9.69
C ALA A 42 -4.36 3.69 -8.58
N VAL A 43 -3.78 3.54 -7.38
CA VAL A 43 -4.50 2.99 -6.20
C VAL A 43 -5.65 3.90 -5.80
N GLU A 44 -5.42 5.21 -5.71
CA GLU A 44 -6.45 6.18 -5.33
C GLU A 44 -7.59 6.25 -6.35
N ALA A 45 -7.29 6.08 -7.64
CA ALA A 45 -8.28 6.08 -8.71
C ALA A 45 -8.98 4.72 -8.91
N MET A 46 -8.54 3.65 -8.25
CA MET A 46 -9.02 2.30 -8.50
C MET A 46 -10.47 2.13 -8.00
N PRO A 47 -11.42 1.73 -8.88
CA PRO A 47 -12.77 1.38 -8.45
C PRO A 47 -12.73 0.27 -7.40
N GLY A 48 -13.52 0.43 -6.33
CA GLY A 48 -13.50 -0.53 -5.23
C GLY A 48 -12.30 -0.38 -4.28
N VAL A 49 -11.57 0.73 -4.33
CA VAL A 49 -10.56 1.09 -3.33
C VAL A 49 -10.92 2.44 -2.70
N ARG A 50 -10.81 2.52 -1.38
CA ARG A 50 -10.90 3.77 -0.62
C ARG A 50 -9.72 3.89 0.32
N VAL A 51 -8.74 4.70 -0.06
CA VAL A 51 -7.55 4.96 0.77
C VAL A 51 -7.95 5.71 2.04
N LEU A 52 -7.53 5.18 3.18
CA LEU A 52 -7.73 5.76 4.52
C LEU A 52 -6.49 6.57 4.96
N GLY A 53 -5.32 6.20 4.47
CA GLY A 53 -4.08 6.93 4.70
C GLY A 53 -2.86 6.21 4.14
N VAL A 54 -1.82 6.99 3.87
CA VAL A 54 -0.49 6.51 3.47
C VAL A 54 0.50 6.96 4.54
N MET A 55 1.28 6.03 5.07
CA MET A 55 2.29 6.31 6.09
C MET A 55 3.68 6.10 5.50
N ASP A 56 4.48 7.17 5.47
CA ASP A 56 5.90 7.14 5.12
C ASP A 56 6.73 6.76 6.35
N ASP A 57 7.34 5.58 6.33
CA ASP A 57 8.17 5.04 7.42
C ASP A 57 9.66 5.03 7.04
N ASP A 58 10.01 5.47 5.82
CA ASP A 58 11.38 5.45 5.27
C ASP A 58 12.33 6.36 6.07
N ARG A 59 11.78 7.36 6.80
CA ARG A 59 12.57 8.19 7.72
C ARG A 59 13.09 7.43 8.94
N LEU A 60 12.41 6.35 9.33
CA LEU A 60 12.78 5.49 10.45
C LEU A 60 13.34 4.14 9.98
N VAL A 61 12.97 3.72 8.77
CA VAL A 61 13.44 2.53 8.07
C VAL A 61 14.23 2.95 6.84
N VAL A 62 15.38 3.61 7.05
CA VAL A 62 16.23 4.07 5.94
C VAL A 62 16.97 2.87 5.33
N GLY A 63 16.65 2.53 4.08
CA GLY A 63 17.32 1.45 3.34
C GLY A 63 16.38 0.34 2.87
N GLN A 64 16.96 -0.78 2.42
CA GLN A 64 16.18 -1.93 1.94
C GLN A 64 15.28 -2.49 3.06
N ALA A 65 14.01 -2.72 2.74
CA ALA A 65 13.09 -3.50 3.58
C ALA A 65 12.66 -4.82 2.91
N ASP A 66 13.13 -5.95 3.45
CA ASP A 66 12.76 -7.30 3.02
C ASP A 66 11.69 -7.96 3.92
N GLY A 67 11.23 -7.26 4.95
CA GLY A 67 10.21 -7.70 5.89
C GLY A 67 9.68 -6.51 6.68
N ALA A 68 8.93 -6.78 7.75
CA ALA A 68 8.57 -5.73 8.70
C ALA A 68 9.80 -5.34 9.54
N PRO A 69 10.04 -4.04 9.81
CA PRO A 69 9.24 -2.90 9.38
C PRO A 69 9.42 -2.54 7.90
N TRP A 70 8.35 -2.06 7.27
CA TRP A 70 8.30 -1.67 5.85
C TRP A 70 8.64 -0.20 5.65
N THR A 71 9.09 0.19 4.45
CA THR A 71 9.43 1.60 4.13
C THR A 71 8.21 2.50 4.03
N PHE A 72 7.05 2.00 3.61
CA PHE A 72 5.80 2.76 3.68
C PHE A 72 4.59 1.82 3.66
N TYR A 73 3.43 2.36 4.00
CA TYR A 73 2.19 1.61 4.15
C TYR A 73 1.02 2.34 3.51
N ILE A 74 0.11 1.60 2.89
CA ILE A 74 -1.18 2.13 2.41
C ILE A 74 -2.28 1.40 3.18
N MET A 75 -3.06 2.13 3.98
CA MET A 75 -4.27 1.61 4.61
C MET A 75 -5.47 1.95 3.73
N ALA A 76 -6.25 0.96 3.32
CA ALA A 76 -7.41 1.16 2.48
C ALA A 76 -8.56 0.22 2.86
N ASP A 77 -9.78 0.66 2.55
CA ASP A 77 -10.92 -0.24 2.39
C ASP A 77 -10.98 -0.71 0.95
N VAL A 78 -11.20 -2.02 0.74
CA VAL A 78 -11.14 -2.66 -0.57
C VAL A 78 -12.37 -3.54 -0.79
N ALA A 79 -12.90 -3.53 -2.02
CA ALA A 79 -14.12 -4.21 -2.44
C ALA A 79 -14.05 -5.73 -2.25
N ASP A 80 -12.94 -6.36 -2.60
CA ASP A 80 -12.77 -7.81 -2.59
C ASP A 80 -11.28 -8.21 -2.74
N PHE A 81 -11.03 -9.52 -2.75
CA PHE A 81 -9.69 -10.06 -2.94
C PHE A 81 -9.13 -9.79 -4.33
N ASP A 82 -9.95 -9.79 -5.37
CA ASP A 82 -9.49 -9.55 -6.74
C ASP A 82 -9.02 -8.10 -6.92
N THR A 83 -9.74 -7.14 -6.32
CA THR A 83 -9.32 -5.73 -6.25
C THR A 83 -8.04 -5.58 -5.42
N THR A 84 -7.91 -6.34 -4.33
CA THR A 84 -6.67 -6.36 -3.54
C THR A 84 -5.48 -6.87 -4.36
N VAL A 85 -5.69 -7.94 -5.15
CA VAL A 85 -4.69 -8.47 -6.09
C VAL A 85 -4.36 -7.45 -7.19
N ALA A 86 -5.36 -6.73 -7.70
CA ALA A 86 -5.17 -5.68 -8.70
C ALA A 86 -4.27 -4.56 -8.19
N VAL A 87 -4.44 -4.12 -6.93
CA VAL A 87 -3.53 -3.16 -6.27
C VAL A 87 -2.11 -3.71 -6.22
N CYS A 88 -1.90 -4.94 -5.74
CA CYS A 88 -0.58 -5.56 -5.71
C CYS A 88 0.03 -5.72 -7.11
N ASN A 89 -0.81 -5.92 -8.14
CA ASN A 89 -0.36 -6.08 -9.51
C ASN A 89 0.16 -4.78 -10.14
N LEU A 90 -0.07 -3.62 -9.54
CA LEU A 90 0.55 -2.37 -9.98
C LEU A 90 2.09 -2.45 -9.94
N TYR A 91 2.68 -3.21 -9.01
CA TYR A 91 4.13 -3.42 -9.01
C TYR A 91 4.62 -4.16 -10.27
N ARG A 92 3.78 -5.02 -10.85
CA ARG A 92 4.13 -5.76 -12.08
C ARG A 92 3.89 -4.96 -13.35
N THR A 93 3.06 -3.91 -13.29
CA THR A 93 2.53 -3.23 -14.47
C THR A 93 2.94 -1.76 -14.56
N THR A 94 3.37 -1.14 -13.47
CA THR A 94 3.91 0.23 -13.48
C THR A 94 5.34 0.23 -14.01
N PRO A 95 5.61 0.89 -15.15
CA PRO A 95 6.92 0.87 -15.80
C PRO A 95 7.95 1.74 -15.07
N VAL A 96 9.22 1.32 -15.14
CA VAL A 96 10.41 2.03 -14.68
C VAL A 96 11.56 1.77 -15.68
N GLY A 97 11.75 2.68 -16.64
CA GLY A 97 12.71 2.45 -17.72
C GLY A 97 12.39 1.17 -18.49
N GLU A 98 13.34 0.24 -18.53
CA GLU A 98 13.19 -1.08 -19.17
C GLU A 98 12.57 -2.14 -18.25
N TYR A 99 12.37 -1.81 -16.97
CA TYR A 99 11.80 -2.70 -15.96
C TYR A 99 10.42 -2.20 -15.52
N ASN A 100 9.86 -2.88 -14.52
CA ASN A 100 8.67 -2.43 -13.80
C ASN A 100 9.00 -2.22 -12.32
N LEU A 101 8.07 -1.61 -11.58
CA LEU A 101 8.26 -1.21 -10.18
C LEU A 101 8.66 -2.38 -9.25
N TRP A 102 8.26 -3.63 -9.54
CA TRP A 102 8.68 -4.83 -8.80
C TRP A 102 10.20 -5.02 -8.72
N ARG A 103 10.97 -4.45 -9.67
CA ARG A 103 12.44 -4.51 -9.62
C ARG A 103 13.00 -3.67 -8.49
N TYR A 104 12.29 -2.61 -8.11
CA TYR A 104 12.75 -1.58 -7.16
C TYR A 104 12.01 -1.60 -5.83
N GLY A 105 10.95 -2.40 -5.71
CA GLY A 105 10.29 -2.63 -4.45
C GLY A 105 9.34 -3.82 -4.50
N LYS A 106 8.64 -4.02 -3.39
CA LYS A 106 7.63 -5.06 -3.25
C LYS A 106 6.44 -4.58 -2.43
N ILE A 107 5.35 -5.31 -2.55
CA ILE A 107 4.08 -5.06 -1.86
C ILE A 107 3.52 -6.37 -1.32
N GLU A 108 3.09 -6.35 -0.06
CA GLU A 108 2.36 -7.43 0.62
C GLU A 108 1.02 -6.87 1.11
N ALA A 109 -0.08 -7.59 0.88
CA ALA A 109 -1.38 -7.20 1.41
C ALA A 109 -1.69 -7.98 2.69
N ARG A 110 -1.98 -7.26 3.77
CA ARG A 110 -2.55 -7.81 5.01
C ARG A 110 -4.04 -7.50 5.06
N VAL A 111 -4.85 -8.54 4.89
CA VAL A 111 -6.31 -8.41 4.80
C VAL A 111 -6.96 -8.71 6.15
N GLY A 112 -7.88 -7.84 6.54
CA GLY A 112 -8.70 -8.01 7.74
C GLY A 112 -10.01 -7.24 7.61
N ARG A 113 -10.49 -6.74 8.74
CA ARG A 113 -11.72 -5.94 8.85
C ARG A 113 -11.48 -4.69 9.67
N ALA A 114 -12.39 -3.73 9.56
CA ALA A 114 -12.46 -2.64 10.51
C ALA A 114 -12.59 -3.18 11.95
N LEU A 115 -11.77 -2.66 12.87
CA LEU A 115 -11.87 -2.98 14.29
C LEU A 115 -13.16 -2.34 14.85
N THR A 116 -14.01 -3.18 15.45
CA THR A 116 -15.25 -2.76 16.09
C THR A 116 -15.23 -3.22 17.54
N VAL A 117 -15.41 -2.29 18.47
CA VAL A 117 -15.52 -2.62 19.90
C VAL A 117 -17.00 -2.87 20.22
N PRO A 118 -17.38 -4.03 20.79
CA PRO A 118 -18.74 -4.25 21.25
C PRO A 118 -19.17 -3.20 22.30
N PRO A 119 -20.45 -2.84 22.37
CA PRO A 119 -20.93 -2.00 23.46
C PRO A 119 -20.63 -2.67 24.81
N ALA A 120 -20.31 -1.85 25.82
CA ALA A 120 -20.08 -2.36 27.18
C ALA A 120 -21.28 -3.19 27.64
N ALA A 121 -21.00 -4.37 28.21
CA ALA A 121 -22.05 -5.20 28.79
C ALA A 121 -22.77 -4.41 29.89
N LYS A 122 -24.10 -4.38 29.84
CA LYS A 122 -24.91 -3.77 30.90
C LYS A 122 -24.59 -4.51 32.21
N PRO A 123 -24.31 -3.81 33.32
CA PRO A 123 -24.11 -4.48 34.60
C PRO A 123 -25.34 -5.32 34.93
N ALA A 124 -25.12 -6.54 35.42
CA ALA A 124 -26.20 -7.41 35.88
C ALA A 124 -26.97 -6.68 36.99
N ALA A 125 -28.29 -6.64 36.87
CA ALA A 125 -29.19 -6.06 37.85
C ALA A 125 -29.21 -6.88 39.15
#